data_AF-A0A3B4CZG5-F1
#
_entry.id   AF-A0A3B4CZG5-F1
#
_cell.length_a   1.000
_cell.length_b   1.000
_cell.length_c   1.000
_cell.angle_alpha   90.00
_cell.angle_beta   90.00
_cell.angle_gamma   90.00
#
_symmetry.space_group_name_H-M   'P 1'
#
loop_
_entity.id
_entity.type
_entity.pdbx_description
1 polymer ?
#
loop_
_entity_poly.entity_id
_entity_poly.type
_entity_poly.pdbx_seq_one_letter_code
_entity_poly.pdbx_strand_id
1 'polypeptide(L)'
;LTHSLSSCSPSLPFSIFFSLLSFSSNGSDEQKDNTTVFTRILDSLLDGYDNRLRPGLGERVTEVKTDIFVTSIGPVSDHDMEYTIDVFFRQSWKDERLKFKGPMAVLRLNNLMASKIWTPDTFFHNGKKSVAHNMTMPNKLLRITEEGTLLYTMRLTVRAECPMHLEDFPMDAHACPLKFGSYAYTRAEVVYVWTRGAAQSVVVAEDGSRLNQYDLMGQTVDSGVVQSSTGEYVVMTTHFHLKRKIGYFVIQTYLPCIMTVILSQVSFWLNRESVPARTVFGVTTVLTMTTLSISARNSLPKVAYATAMDWFIAVCYAFVFSALIEFATVNYFTKRGYAWDGKSVVPEKQKKKKESLLKKNNTYTAATATAFAPNIARDPGLATIAKSAPPPPTEPKEEPKPKPPEAKKTFNSVSKIDRIARIAFPLLFGTFNLVYWATYLNKKPKLQGALQPH
;
A
#
# COMPACT_ATOMS: atom_id res chain seq x y z
N LEU A 1 16.67 73.48 27.90
CA LEU A 1 18.11 73.52 27.55
C LEU A 1 18.30 72.87 26.18
N THR A 2 17.82 73.37 25.03
CA THR A 2 17.48 74.72 24.49
C THR A 2 18.66 75.61 24.05
N HIS A 3 18.43 76.30 22.92
CA HIS A 3 19.29 77.15 22.07
C HIS A 3 20.04 76.41 20.94
N SER A 4 19.97 76.74 19.63
CA SER A 4 19.69 77.96 18.82
C SER A 4 20.92 78.89 18.66
N LEU A 5 21.37 79.29 17.45
CA LEU A 5 20.68 80.18 16.49
C LEU A 5 21.29 80.18 15.05
N SER A 6 20.52 80.76 14.11
CA SER A 6 20.79 81.40 12.78
C SER A 6 22.23 81.88 12.41
N SER A 7 22.65 82.15 11.14
CA SER A 7 22.14 82.01 9.74
C SER A 7 23.34 82.27 8.75
N CYS A 8 23.32 82.63 7.44
CA CYS A 8 22.33 83.10 6.44
C CYS A 8 22.81 82.87 4.96
N SER A 9 22.31 83.64 3.97
CA SER A 9 22.61 83.63 2.51
C SER A 9 22.34 85.04 1.89
N PRO A 10 22.51 85.42 0.57
CA PRO A 10 22.56 84.68 -0.73
C PRO A 10 23.86 85.00 -1.56
N SER A 11 24.04 85.12 -2.90
CA SER A 11 23.15 85.23 -4.11
C SER A 11 23.75 84.75 -5.48
N LEU A 12 23.98 85.63 -6.48
CA LEU A 12 24.08 85.41 -7.96
C LEU A 12 24.80 86.61 -8.66
N PRO A 13 25.02 86.70 -10.02
CA PRO A 13 24.86 85.74 -11.15
C PRO A 13 26.08 85.67 -12.15
N PHE A 14 26.07 84.78 -13.16
CA PHE A 14 26.06 85.08 -14.63
C PHE A 14 26.35 83.85 -15.55
N SER A 15 26.00 83.97 -16.84
CA SER A 15 25.77 82.87 -17.81
C SER A 15 26.90 82.59 -18.83
N ILE A 16 26.67 81.56 -19.66
CA ILE A 16 27.26 81.24 -21.00
C ILE A 16 28.48 80.30 -21.02
N PHE A 17 28.24 79.04 -21.44
CA PHE A 17 28.79 78.50 -22.70
C PHE A 17 27.93 77.32 -23.17
N PHE A 18 27.78 77.12 -24.49
CA PHE A 18 26.93 76.06 -25.07
C PHE A 18 27.49 75.61 -26.42
N SER A 19 27.82 74.33 -26.58
CA SER A 19 28.07 73.71 -27.90
C SER A 19 28.02 72.18 -27.85
N LEU A 20 27.06 71.64 -28.59
CA LEU A 20 27.17 70.44 -29.45
C LEU A 20 27.95 69.21 -28.93
N LEU A 21 27.19 68.18 -28.55
CA LEU A 21 27.42 66.84 -29.09
C LEU A 21 26.07 66.13 -29.29
N SER A 22 25.60 66.08 -30.53
CA SER A 22 24.33 65.43 -30.88
C SER A 22 24.49 63.91 -30.89
N PHE A 23 23.83 63.22 -29.95
CA PHE A 23 23.64 61.77 -30.01
C PHE A 23 22.18 61.44 -30.32
N SER A 24 21.96 60.40 -31.13
CA SER A 24 20.65 60.10 -31.73
C SER A 24 19.62 59.65 -30.69
N SER A 25 18.41 60.24 -30.76
CA SER A 25 17.24 59.86 -29.95
C SER A 25 16.16 59.12 -30.75
N ASN A 26 16.50 58.50 -31.89
CA ASN A 26 15.49 57.86 -32.76
C ASN A 26 14.79 56.63 -32.13
N GLY A 27 15.38 56.00 -31.11
CA GLY A 27 14.82 54.78 -30.51
C GLY A 27 13.57 54.99 -29.64
N SER A 28 13.23 56.23 -29.24
CA SER A 28 12.20 56.47 -28.23
C SER A 28 10.78 56.68 -28.76
N ASP A 29 10.62 57.11 -30.02
CA ASP A 29 9.29 57.43 -30.57
C ASP A 29 8.73 56.29 -31.43
N GLU A 30 9.56 55.64 -32.25
CA GLU A 30 9.18 54.43 -32.99
C GLU A 30 8.65 53.32 -32.05
N GLN A 31 9.19 53.21 -30.83
CA GLN A 31 8.71 52.26 -29.84
C GLN A 31 7.39 52.68 -29.15
N LYS A 32 7.05 53.98 -29.09
CA LYS A 32 5.73 54.46 -28.61
C LYS A 32 4.64 54.27 -29.66
N ASP A 33 4.94 54.52 -30.93
CA ASP A 33 3.98 54.30 -32.02
C ASP A 33 3.58 52.83 -32.08
N ASN A 34 4.54 51.92 -31.96
CA ASN A 34 4.27 50.49 -31.87
C ASN A 34 3.30 50.15 -30.71
N THR A 35 3.53 50.62 -29.48
CA THR A 35 2.62 50.33 -28.35
C THR A 35 1.22 50.92 -28.55
N THR A 36 1.12 52.11 -29.16
CA THR A 36 -0.17 52.72 -29.52
C THR A 36 -0.93 51.90 -30.56
N VAL A 37 -0.22 51.35 -31.57
CA VAL A 37 -0.79 50.44 -32.57
C VAL A 37 -1.31 49.14 -31.93
N PHE A 38 -0.56 48.54 -30.99
CA PHE A 38 -1.03 47.36 -30.25
C PHE A 38 -2.35 47.64 -29.52
N THR A 39 -2.44 48.72 -28.75
CA THR A 39 -3.66 49.08 -28.01
C THR A 39 -4.84 49.31 -28.96
N ARG A 40 -4.64 50.05 -30.05
CA ARG A 40 -5.68 50.31 -31.07
C ARG A 40 -6.18 49.03 -31.74
N ILE A 41 -5.31 48.05 -31.98
CA ILE A 41 -5.71 46.72 -32.47
C ILE A 41 -6.57 46.01 -31.43
N LEU A 42 -6.18 46.00 -30.15
CA LEU A 42 -6.89 45.29 -29.08
C LEU A 42 -8.28 45.88 -28.79
N ASP A 43 -8.43 47.21 -28.83
CA ASP A 43 -9.73 47.87 -28.66
C ASP A 43 -10.63 47.60 -29.87
N SER A 44 -10.08 47.70 -31.10
CA SER A 44 -10.81 47.39 -32.34
C SER A 44 -11.18 45.90 -32.48
N LEU A 45 -10.51 44.99 -31.77
CA LEU A 45 -10.80 43.55 -31.77
C LEU A 45 -12.05 43.19 -30.94
N LEU A 46 -12.46 44.08 -30.03
CA LEU A 46 -13.61 43.88 -29.14
C LEU A 46 -14.83 44.71 -29.55
N ASP A 47 -14.70 45.63 -30.51
CA ASP A 47 -15.84 46.36 -31.05
C ASP A 47 -16.80 45.41 -31.77
N GLY A 48 -18.10 45.53 -31.49
CA GLY A 48 -19.13 44.59 -31.93
C GLY A 48 -19.03 43.14 -31.41
N TYR A 49 -18.07 42.79 -30.55
CA TYR A 49 -17.86 41.41 -30.11
C TYR A 49 -18.81 40.98 -28.99
N ASP A 50 -19.76 40.08 -29.27
CA ASP A 50 -20.59 39.43 -28.25
C ASP A 50 -19.98 38.10 -27.77
N ASN A 51 -19.57 38.06 -26.51
CA ASN A 51 -18.97 36.90 -25.85
C ASN A 51 -19.98 35.83 -25.40
N ARG A 52 -21.29 36.12 -25.48
CA ARG A 52 -22.37 35.17 -25.18
C ARG A 52 -22.63 34.21 -26.35
N LEU A 53 -22.19 34.59 -27.56
CA LEU A 53 -22.44 33.85 -28.80
C LEU A 53 -21.19 33.06 -29.22
N ARG A 54 -21.38 31.76 -29.49
CA ARG A 54 -20.31 30.88 -29.96
C ARG A 54 -19.87 31.26 -31.40
N PRO A 55 -18.60 31.03 -31.78
CA PRO A 55 -18.14 31.29 -33.14
C PRO A 55 -18.85 30.39 -34.16
N GLY A 56 -19.39 30.98 -35.24
CA GLY A 56 -20.11 30.24 -36.28
C GLY A 56 -21.53 29.79 -35.90
N LEU A 57 -22.18 30.47 -34.95
CA LEU A 57 -23.60 30.25 -34.62
C LEU A 57 -24.48 30.41 -35.88
N GLY A 58 -25.22 29.37 -36.25
CA GLY A 58 -26.03 29.33 -37.48
C GLY A 58 -25.25 28.97 -38.76
N GLU A 59 -23.91 28.93 -38.72
CA GLU A 59 -23.06 28.57 -39.86
C GLU A 59 -22.56 27.12 -39.79
N ARG A 60 -21.98 26.74 -38.65
CA ARG A 60 -21.18 25.51 -38.51
C ARG A 60 -21.02 25.05 -37.06
N VAL A 61 -20.46 23.86 -36.89
CA VAL A 61 -20.00 23.33 -35.60
C VAL A 61 -18.69 24.02 -35.19
N THR A 62 -18.55 24.39 -33.92
CA THR A 62 -17.31 24.94 -33.36
C THR A 62 -16.37 23.80 -32.96
N GLU A 63 -15.34 23.55 -33.75
CA GLU A 63 -14.31 22.54 -33.45
C GLU A 63 -13.34 23.06 -32.36
N VAL A 64 -13.19 22.30 -31.26
CA VAL A 64 -12.31 22.62 -30.13
C VAL A 64 -11.25 21.53 -29.98
N LYS A 65 -10.02 21.85 -30.42
CA LYS A 65 -8.85 20.98 -30.30
C LYS A 65 -8.31 21.02 -28.87
N THR A 66 -8.11 19.87 -28.25
CA THR A 66 -7.64 19.74 -26.86
C THR A 66 -6.31 19.02 -26.74
N ASP A 67 -5.56 19.38 -25.71
CA ASP A 67 -4.22 18.85 -25.40
C ASP A 67 -4.03 18.92 -23.88
N ILE A 68 -3.55 17.83 -23.28
CA ILE A 68 -3.37 17.71 -21.83
C ILE A 68 -1.91 17.39 -21.54
N PHE A 69 -1.27 18.27 -20.79
CA PHE A 69 0.02 17.98 -20.17
C PHE A 69 -0.18 17.79 -18.67
N VAL A 70 -0.05 16.56 -18.19
CA VAL A 70 -0.12 16.20 -16.78
C VAL A 70 1.20 16.56 -16.12
N THR A 71 1.20 17.55 -15.23
CA THR A 71 2.42 17.94 -14.49
C THR A 71 2.70 17.01 -13.34
N SER A 72 1.65 16.49 -12.70
CA SER A 72 1.74 15.51 -11.62
C SER A 72 0.45 14.72 -11.47
N ILE A 73 0.54 13.40 -11.34
CA ILE A 73 -0.53 12.60 -10.72
C ILE A 73 -0.26 12.60 -9.22
N GLY A 74 -1.21 13.15 -8.47
CA GLY A 74 -1.17 13.27 -7.01
C GLY A 74 -1.64 11.99 -6.30
N PRO A 75 -1.99 12.07 -5.01
CA PRO A 75 -2.44 10.91 -4.26
C PRO A 75 -3.78 10.37 -4.78
N VAL A 76 -3.94 9.06 -4.61
CA VAL A 76 -5.17 8.29 -4.81
C VAL A 76 -5.76 7.99 -3.44
N SER A 77 -7.04 8.24 -3.23
CA SER A 77 -7.76 7.83 -2.02
C SER A 77 -8.60 6.59 -2.31
N ASP A 78 -8.16 5.44 -1.80
CA ASP A 78 -8.97 4.22 -1.81
C ASP A 78 -10.26 4.39 -0.97
N HIS A 79 -10.24 5.26 0.06
CA HIS A 79 -11.40 5.49 0.92
C HIS A 79 -12.51 6.28 0.20
N ASP A 80 -12.13 7.33 -0.52
CA ASP A 80 -13.07 8.24 -1.19
C ASP A 80 -13.35 7.86 -2.66
N MET A 81 -12.68 6.81 -3.16
CA MET A 81 -12.70 6.37 -4.56
C MET A 81 -12.43 7.52 -5.55
N GLU A 82 -11.33 8.24 -5.32
CA GLU A 82 -10.91 9.36 -6.17
C GLU A 82 -9.39 9.50 -6.24
N TYR A 83 -8.92 10.28 -7.21
CA TYR A 83 -7.52 10.63 -7.39
C TYR A 83 -7.37 12.11 -7.72
N THR A 84 -6.23 12.68 -7.32
CA THR A 84 -5.87 14.07 -7.65
C THR A 84 -4.95 14.09 -8.86
N ILE A 85 -5.18 14.98 -9.82
CA ILE A 85 -4.31 15.19 -10.98
C ILE A 85 -4.11 16.68 -11.26
N ASP A 86 -2.86 17.07 -11.46
CA ASP A 86 -2.45 18.43 -11.86
C ASP A 86 -2.17 18.47 -13.35
N VAL A 87 -2.86 19.36 -14.06
CA VAL A 87 -2.79 19.47 -15.53
C VAL A 87 -2.62 20.91 -15.99
N PHE A 88 -1.83 21.10 -17.05
CA PHE A 88 -2.06 22.18 -18.00
C PHE A 88 -3.08 21.70 -19.02
N PHE A 89 -4.32 22.14 -18.85
CA PHE A 89 -5.38 21.91 -19.81
C PHE A 89 -5.25 22.97 -20.93
N ARG A 90 -5.23 22.53 -22.18
CA ARG A 90 -5.06 23.40 -23.36
C ARG A 90 -6.20 23.17 -24.34
N GLN A 91 -6.66 24.27 -24.92
CA GLN A 91 -7.77 24.31 -25.86
C GLN A 91 -7.45 25.27 -27.00
N SER A 92 -7.79 24.89 -28.22
CA SER A 92 -7.63 25.73 -29.41
C SER A 92 -8.83 25.61 -30.32
N TRP A 93 -9.36 26.75 -30.76
CA TRP A 93 -10.50 26.86 -31.67
C TRP A 93 -10.30 28.08 -32.57
N LYS A 94 -11.11 28.21 -33.62
CA LYS A 94 -11.06 29.36 -34.53
C LYS A 94 -12.29 30.26 -34.33
N ASP A 95 -12.05 31.54 -34.01
CA ASP A 95 -13.08 32.58 -33.98
C ASP A 95 -12.72 33.66 -35.00
N GLU A 96 -13.48 33.70 -36.11
CA GLU A 96 -13.17 34.59 -37.23
C GLU A 96 -13.44 36.07 -36.94
N ARG A 97 -14.17 36.37 -35.86
CA ARG A 97 -14.37 37.73 -35.32
C ARG A 97 -13.10 38.31 -34.72
N LEU A 98 -12.13 37.47 -34.35
CA LEU A 98 -10.89 37.83 -33.67
C LEU A 98 -9.65 37.77 -34.59
N LYS A 99 -9.86 37.85 -35.91
CA LYS A 99 -8.80 38.11 -36.89
C LYS A 99 -8.31 39.55 -36.74
N PHE A 100 -7.03 39.79 -36.97
CA PHE A 100 -6.45 41.13 -36.97
C PHE A 100 -5.35 41.25 -38.02
N LYS A 101 -4.88 42.48 -38.29
CA LYS A 101 -3.71 42.76 -39.11
C LYS A 101 -2.79 43.71 -38.34
N GLY A 102 -1.50 43.39 -38.31
CA GLY A 102 -0.48 44.20 -37.64
C GLY A 102 0.91 43.56 -37.76
N PRO A 103 1.97 44.20 -37.22
CA PRO A 103 3.35 43.72 -37.33
C PRO A 103 3.67 42.45 -36.50
N MET A 104 2.68 41.69 -36.01
CA MET A 104 2.90 40.48 -35.22
C MET A 104 1.91 39.37 -35.55
N ALA A 105 2.38 38.15 -35.78
CA ALA A 105 1.51 37.01 -36.09
C ALA A 105 0.75 36.45 -34.87
N VAL A 106 1.18 36.78 -33.64
CA VAL A 106 0.58 36.24 -32.39
C VAL A 106 0.51 37.30 -31.29
N LEU A 107 -0.71 37.66 -30.89
CA LEU A 107 -0.98 38.42 -29.67
C LEU A 107 -0.93 37.49 -28.45
N ARG A 108 -0.32 37.96 -27.36
CA ARG A 108 -0.29 37.26 -26.05
C ARG A 108 -1.05 38.11 -25.04
N LEU A 109 -2.17 37.61 -24.53
CA LEU A 109 -3.14 38.41 -23.79
C LEU A 109 -3.17 38.06 -22.29
N ASN A 110 -3.39 39.10 -21.47
CA ASN A 110 -3.60 38.96 -20.03
C ASN A 110 -5.02 38.45 -19.73
N ASN A 111 -5.21 37.82 -18.57
CA ASN A 111 -6.46 37.18 -18.15
C ASN A 111 -7.70 38.10 -18.18
N LEU A 112 -7.52 39.42 -17.97
CA LEU A 112 -8.58 40.43 -18.08
C LEU A 112 -9.26 40.48 -19.46
N MET A 113 -8.53 40.15 -20.54
CA MET A 113 -9.11 40.07 -21.88
C MET A 113 -9.65 38.68 -22.20
N ALA A 114 -9.10 37.63 -21.59
CA ALA A 114 -9.61 36.27 -21.72
C ALA A 114 -11.04 36.11 -21.17
N SER A 115 -11.46 36.92 -20.18
CA SER A 115 -12.85 36.99 -19.70
C SER A 115 -13.80 37.81 -20.59
N LYS A 116 -13.30 38.56 -21.58
CA LYS A 116 -14.13 39.31 -22.56
C LYS A 116 -14.39 38.53 -23.86
N ILE A 117 -13.79 37.36 -24.02
CA ILE A 117 -13.85 36.53 -25.22
C ILE A 117 -14.68 35.27 -24.92
N TRP A 118 -15.41 34.74 -25.91
CA TRP A 118 -16.12 33.47 -25.74
C TRP A 118 -15.11 32.33 -25.51
N THR A 119 -15.34 31.49 -24.51
CA THR A 119 -14.52 30.29 -24.24
C THR A 119 -15.44 29.09 -24.04
N PRO A 120 -15.05 27.89 -24.51
CA PRO A 120 -15.89 26.70 -24.38
C PRO A 120 -16.04 26.28 -22.92
N ASP A 121 -17.28 26.02 -22.51
CA ASP A 121 -17.78 25.72 -21.16
C ASP A 121 -17.41 24.31 -20.68
N THR A 122 -16.12 24.01 -20.72
CA THR A 122 -15.61 22.65 -20.60
C THR A 122 -15.53 22.23 -19.14
N PHE A 123 -16.21 21.13 -18.78
CA PHE A 123 -16.28 20.60 -17.42
C PHE A 123 -15.86 19.13 -17.36
N PHE A 124 -15.54 18.65 -16.15
CA PHE A 124 -15.18 17.25 -15.90
C PHE A 124 -16.38 16.48 -15.36
N HIS A 125 -16.90 15.50 -16.12
CA HIS A 125 -18.10 14.74 -15.77
C HIS A 125 -17.96 13.95 -14.45
N ASN A 126 -16.74 13.49 -14.13
CA ASN A 126 -16.42 12.78 -12.89
C ASN A 126 -15.58 13.63 -11.91
N GLY A 127 -15.54 14.96 -12.08
CA GLY A 127 -14.78 15.86 -11.20
C GLY A 127 -15.55 16.21 -9.93
N LYS A 128 -15.25 15.55 -8.80
CA LYS A 128 -15.85 15.84 -7.48
C LYS A 128 -15.53 17.26 -7.00
N LYS A 129 -14.29 17.70 -7.19
CA LYS A 129 -13.84 19.08 -6.87
C LYS A 129 -12.63 19.45 -7.72
N SER A 130 -12.72 20.55 -8.45
CA SER A 130 -11.62 21.08 -9.25
C SER A 130 -11.22 22.48 -8.79
N VAL A 131 -9.93 22.81 -8.88
CA VAL A 131 -9.36 24.10 -8.51
C VAL A 131 -8.55 24.65 -9.69
N ALA A 132 -8.93 25.83 -10.18
CA ALA A 132 -8.10 26.60 -11.09
C ALA A 132 -7.10 27.44 -10.28
N HIS A 133 -5.81 27.35 -10.61
CA HIS A 133 -4.78 28.07 -9.87
C HIS A 133 -4.81 29.58 -10.16
N ASN A 134 -4.56 30.39 -9.12
CA ASN A 134 -4.66 31.84 -9.18
C ASN A 134 -3.48 32.58 -8.51
N MET A 135 -2.31 31.96 -8.43
CA MET A 135 -1.16 32.46 -7.66
C MET A 135 0.06 32.69 -8.57
N THR A 136 0.70 33.87 -8.58
CA THR A 136 0.28 35.17 -7.99
C THR A 136 -0.78 35.90 -8.82
N MET A 137 -1.06 35.40 -10.02
CA MET A 137 -2.13 35.82 -10.92
C MET A 137 -2.91 34.58 -11.40
N PRO A 138 -4.15 34.71 -11.87
CA PRO A 138 -4.88 33.64 -12.55
C PRO A 138 -4.00 32.92 -13.57
N ASN A 139 -3.77 31.60 -13.38
CA ASN A 139 -2.87 30.80 -14.20
C ASN A 139 -3.54 30.41 -15.53
N LYS A 140 -3.98 31.43 -16.27
CA LYS A 140 -4.66 31.39 -17.55
C LYS A 140 -3.87 32.23 -18.56
N LEU A 141 -3.61 31.66 -19.73
CA LEU A 141 -2.96 32.35 -20.84
C LEU A 141 -3.83 32.19 -22.08
N LEU A 142 -4.12 33.32 -22.74
CA LEU A 142 -4.76 33.36 -24.05
C LEU A 142 -3.75 33.90 -25.09
N ARG A 143 -3.68 33.23 -26.23
CA ARG A 143 -3.00 33.74 -27.43
C ARG A 143 -3.98 33.77 -28.60
N ILE A 144 -3.85 34.76 -29.46
CA ILE A 144 -4.63 34.90 -30.70
C ILE A 144 -3.65 35.02 -31.86
N THR A 145 -3.84 34.21 -32.89
CA THR A 145 -3.09 34.27 -34.16
C THR A 145 -3.81 35.18 -35.16
N GLU A 146 -3.09 35.72 -36.15
CA GLU A 146 -3.65 36.64 -37.16
C GLU A 146 -4.86 36.06 -37.93
N GLU A 147 -4.92 34.73 -38.12
CA GLU A 147 -6.03 34.03 -38.80
C GLU A 147 -7.27 33.82 -37.93
N GLY A 148 -7.24 34.30 -36.67
CA GLY A 148 -8.31 34.11 -35.69
C GLY A 148 -8.29 32.75 -35.00
N THR A 149 -7.15 32.04 -34.96
CA THR A 149 -7.01 30.82 -34.16
C THR A 149 -6.58 31.18 -32.74
N LEU A 150 -7.34 30.74 -31.75
CA LEU A 150 -7.09 30.98 -30.33
C LEU A 150 -6.33 29.79 -29.73
N LEU A 151 -5.45 30.06 -28.77
CA LEU A 151 -4.89 29.06 -27.86
C LEU A 151 -5.12 29.55 -26.42
N TYR A 152 -6.00 28.85 -25.71
CA TYR A 152 -6.30 29.09 -24.31
C TYR A 152 -5.74 27.94 -23.48
N THR A 153 -4.99 28.26 -22.43
CA THR A 153 -4.48 27.26 -21.49
C THR A 153 -4.66 27.71 -20.06
N MET A 154 -5.01 26.74 -19.20
CA MET A 154 -5.22 26.93 -17.77
C MET A 154 -4.51 25.84 -16.98
N ARG A 155 -3.98 26.19 -15.80
CA ARG A 155 -3.49 25.20 -14.83
C ARG A 155 -4.60 24.81 -13.86
N LEU A 156 -4.93 23.52 -13.81
CA LEU A 156 -5.95 22.96 -12.93
C LEU A 156 -5.36 21.88 -12.01
N THR A 157 -5.89 21.78 -10.80
CA THR A 157 -5.88 20.54 -10.02
C THR A 157 -7.30 19.98 -10.02
N VAL A 158 -7.47 18.75 -10.50
CA VAL A 158 -8.77 18.05 -10.58
C VAL A 158 -8.75 16.90 -9.59
N ARG A 159 -9.74 16.83 -8.69
CA ARG A 159 -10.07 15.61 -7.94
C ARG A 159 -11.18 14.89 -8.69
N ALA A 160 -10.83 13.78 -9.32
CA ALA A 160 -11.71 12.99 -10.17
C ALA A 160 -12.05 11.65 -9.52
N GLU A 161 -13.30 11.22 -9.68
CA GLU A 161 -13.78 9.93 -9.19
C GLU A 161 -13.17 8.78 -10.00
N CYS A 162 -12.67 7.76 -9.31
CA CYS A 162 -12.20 6.52 -9.90
C CYS A 162 -12.90 5.35 -9.19
N PRO A 163 -13.93 4.74 -9.81
CA PRO A 163 -14.56 3.54 -9.26
C PRO A 163 -13.56 2.37 -9.30
N MET A 164 -13.34 1.74 -8.14
CA MET A 164 -12.33 0.67 -7.98
C MET A 164 -13.00 -0.66 -7.63
N HIS A 165 -12.55 -1.73 -8.28
CA HIS A 165 -12.98 -3.10 -8.00
C HIS A 165 -11.92 -3.81 -7.16
N LEU A 166 -12.10 -3.79 -5.84
CA LEU A 166 -11.11 -4.23 -4.85
C LEU A 166 -11.15 -5.75 -4.56
N GLU A 167 -11.79 -6.54 -5.43
CA GLU A 167 -11.89 -8.01 -5.31
C GLU A 167 -10.50 -8.66 -5.13
N ASP A 168 -9.52 -8.23 -5.94
CA ASP A 168 -8.15 -8.74 -5.95
C ASP A 168 -7.19 -8.00 -5.01
N PHE A 169 -7.68 -7.13 -4.12
CA PHE A 169 -6.83 -6.31 -3.25
C PHE A 169 -5.89 -7.17 -2.37
N PRO A 170 -4.56 -6.88 -2.30
CA PRO A 170 -3.85 -5.71 -2.82
C PRO A 170 -3.03 -5.99 -4.09
N MET A 171 -3.47 -6.96 -4.92
CA MET A 171 -2.87 -7.36 -6.20
C MET A 171 -3.66 -6.76 -7.40
N ASP A 172 -4.43 -5.71 -7.12
CA ASP A 172 -5.35 -5.00 -7.99
C ASP A 172 -4.66 -3.99 -8.93
N ALA A 173 -5.33 -3.73 -10.06
CA ALA A 173 -4.97 -2.69 -11.02
C ALA A 173 -6.23 -2.06 -11.63
N HIS A 174 -6.27 -0.74 -11.68
CA HIS A 174 -7.46 0.05 -12.03
C HIS A 174 -7.19 0.93 -13.26
N ALA A 175 -8.26 1.30 -13.97
CA ALA A 175 -8.22 2.20 -15.11
C ALA A 175 -8.98 3.49 -14.77
N CYS A 176 -8.35 4.40 -14.03
CA CYS A 176 -9.02 5.60 -13.51
C CYS A 176 -9.35 6.59 -14.63
N PRO A 177 -10.64 6.90 -14.89
CA PRO A 177 -11.04 7.78 -15.98
C PRO A 177 -10.88 9.26 -15.62
N LEU A 178 -10.57 10.08 -16.62
CA LEU A 178 -10.78 11.52 -16.63
C LEU A 178 -11.69 11.81 -17.83
N LYS A 179 -12.92 12.27 -17.57
CA LYS A 179 -13.93 12.52 -18.60
C LYS A 179 -14.28 14.00 -18.65
N PHE A 180 -14.20 14.62 -19.83
CA PHE A 180 -14.57 16.03 -20.01
C PHE A 180 -15.30 16.30 -21.33
N GLY A 181 -16.14 17.33 -21.33
CA GLY A 181 -16.98 17.75 -22.46
C GLY A 181 -17.55 19.15 -22.24
N SER A 182 -18.40 19.61 -23.15
CA SER A 182 -19.19 20.85 -23.00
C SER A 182 -20.39 20.58 -22.11
N TYR A 183 -20.80 21.57 -21.32
CA TYR A 183 -21.94 21.47 -20.42
C TYR A 183 -23.27 21.81 -21.12
N ALA A 184 -23.31 22.90 -21.87
CA ALA A 184 -24.51 23.39 -22.54
C ALA A 184 -24.57 22.97 -24.02
N TYR A 185 -23.46 23.07 -24.76
CA TYR A 185 -23.46 22.89 -26.21
C TYR A 185 -23.48 21.41 -26.61
N THR A 186 -24.42 21.07 -27.48
CA THR A 186 -24.58 19.72 -28.03
C THR A 186 -23.53 19.41 -29.10
N ARG A 187 -23.43 18.14 -29.49
CA ARG A 187 -22.61 17.64 -30.61
C ARG A 187 -22.87 18.36 -31.94
N ALA A 188 -24.04 18.96 -32.14
CA ALA A 188 -24.37 19.77 -33.32
C ALA A 188 -23.79 21.20 -33.27
N GLU A 189 -23.19 21.60 -32.14
CA GLU A 189 -22.76 22.96 -31.86
C GLU A 189 -21.27 23.04 -31.52
N VAL A 190 -20.78 22.13 -30.69
CA VAL A 190 -19.37 22.04 -30.28
C VAL A 190 -18.91 20.58 -30.38
N VAL A 191 -17.75 20.36 -30.99
CA VAL A 191 -17.10 19.05 -31.08
C VAL A 191 -15.68 19.17 -30.58
N TYR A 192 -15.31 18.31 -29.63
CA TYR A 192 -13.95 18.20 -29.10
C TYR A 192 -13.15 17.16 -29.89
N VAL A 193 -11.87 17.44 -30.12
CA VAL A 193 -10.94 16.57 -30.86
C VAL A 193 -9.52 16.68 -30.31
N TRP A 194 -8.75 15.59 -30.38
CA TRP A 194 -7.37 15.56 -29.90
C TRP A 194 -6.40 16.26 -30.86
N THR A 195 -5.72 17.32 -30.39
CA THR A 195 -4.83 18.18 -31.19
C THR A 195 -3.73 17.42 -31.94
N ARG A 196 -3.20 16.34 -31.36
CA ARG A 196 -2.07 15.54 -31.89
C ARG A 196 -2.43 14.08 -32.12
N GLY A 197 -3.73 13.78 -32.23
CA GLY A 197 -4.25 12.41 -32.18
C GLY A 197 -4.24 11.84 -30.76
N ALA A 198 -5.09 10.82 -30.51
CA ALA A 198 -5.42 10.35 -29.16
C ALA A 198 -4.19 10.04 -28.28
N ALA A 199 -3.27 9.20 -28.78
CA ALA A 199 -2.13 8.73 -27.99
C ALA A 199 -1.07 9.81 -27.65
N GLN A 200 -0.98 10.91 -28.42
CA GLN A 200 0.03 11.96 -28.22
C GLN A 200 -0.52 13.26 -27.61
N SER A 201 -1.84 13.42 -27.56
CA SER A 201 -2.49 14.58 -26.94
C SER A 201 -2.60 14.52 -25.41
N VAL A 202 -2.26 13.39 -24.79
CA VAL A 202 -2.13 13.27 -23.32
C VAL A 202 -0.71 12.84 -22.99
N VAL A 203 0.08 13.79 -22.47
CA VAL A 203 1.47 13.57 -22.07
C VAL A 203 1.59 13.73 -20.56
N VAL A 204 2.27 12.79 -19.91
CA VAL A 204 2.63 12.89 -18.49
C VAL A 204 4.11 13.29 -18.39
N ALA A 205 4.43 14.21 -17.49
CA ALA A 205 5.82 14.56 -17.19
C ALA A 205 6.58 13.34 -16.63
N GLU A 206 7.88 13.24 -16.95
CA GLU A 206 8.73 12.10 -16.54
C GLU A 206 8.83 12.00 -14.99
N ASP A 207 9.08 13.13 -14.32
CA ASP A 207 9.01 13.26 -12.85
C ASP A 207 7.57 13.40 -12.30
N GLY A 208 6.55 13.17 -13.13
CA GLY A 208 5.14 13.44 -12.83
C GLY A 208 4.47 12.44 -11.87
N SER A 209 5.14 11.36 -11.49
CA SER A 209 4.57 10.34 -10.59
C SER A 209 4.81 10.71 -9.12
N ARG A 210 3.76 11.15 -8.41
CA ARG A 210 3.79 11.37 -6.95
C ARG A 210 3.02 10.27 -6.20
N LEU A 211 3.05 9.05 -6.75
CA LEU A 211 2.26 7.91 -6.31
C LEU A 211 3.01 7.01 -5.33
N ASN A 212 2.69 7.14 -4.04
CA ASN A 212 3.31 6.35 -2.96
C ASN A 212 2.86 4.87 -2.97
N GLN A 213 1.57 4.62 -3.20
CA GLN A 213 0.94 3.28 -3.09
C GLN A 213 0.73 2.57 -4.44
N TYR A 214 0.91 3.29 -5.55
CA TYR A 214 0.62 2.83 -6.91
C TYR A 214 1.80 3.11 -7.84
N ASP A 215 1.86 2.39 -8.95
CA ASP A 215 2.66 2.74 -10.13
C ASP A 215 1.73 3.10 -11.30
N LEU A 216 2.09 4.15 -12.04
CA LEU A 216 1.45 4.49 -13.31
C LEU A 216 2.03 3.57 -14.40
N MET A 217 1.21 2.66 -14.90
CA MET A 217 1.58 1.74 -15.99
C MET A 217 1.50 2.41 -17.38
N GLY A 218 0.79 3.53 -17.48
CA GLY A 218 0.55 4.29 -18.71
C GLY A 218 -0.87 4.83 -18.80
N GLN A 219 -1.24 5.37 -19.96
CA GLN A 219 -2.54 5.96 -20.23
C GLN A 219 -3.13 5.46 -21.56
N THR A 220 -4.45 5.28 -21.62
CA THR A 220 -5.20 5.12 -22.87
C THR A 220 -6.18 6.27 -23.05
N VAL A 221 -6.46 6.63 -24.30
CA VAL A 221 -7.15 7.87 -24.66
C VAL A 221 -8.23 7.56 -25.68
N ASP A 222 -9.42 8.11 -25.48
CA ASP A 222 -10.65 7.74 -26.17
C ASP A 222 -11.58 8.96 -26.36
N SER A 223 -12.59 8.84 -27.22
CA SER A 223 -13.58 9.88 -27.51
C SER A 223 -14.94 9.25 -27.82
N GLY A 224 -15.92 9.47 -26.94
CA GLY A 224 -17.27 8.93 -27.07
C GLY A 224 -18.33 10.01 -27.24
N VAL A 225 -19.56 9.57 -27.51
CA VAL A 225 -20.77 10.41 -27.43
C VAL A 225 -21.61 9.91 -26.26
N VAL A 226 -22.08 10.82 -25.42
CA VAL A 226 -23.00 10.52 -24.32
C VAL A 226 -24.35 11.15 -24.63
N GLN A 227 -25.40 10.32 -24.61
CA GLN A 227 -26.78 10.78 -24.74
C GLN A 227 -27.29 11.20 -23.35
N SER A 228 -27.64 12.48 -23.23
CA SER A 228 -28.30 13.08 -22.06
C SER A 228 -29.79 13.28 -22.37
N SER A 229 -30.60 13.58 -21.36
CA SER A 229 -31.99 14.04 -21.53
C SER A 229 -32.09 15.35 -22.32
N THR A 230 -31.01 16.13 -22.39
CA THR A 230 -30.91 17.40 -23.13
C THR A 230 -30.37 17.26 -24.56
N GLY A 231 -29.80 16.10 -24.94
CA GLY A 231 -29.22 15.89 -26.27
C GLY A 231 -27.96 15.01 -26.27
N GLU A 232 -27.30 14.89 -27.42
CA GLU A 232 -25.99 14.23 -27.55
C GLU A 232 -24.83 15.20 -27.25
N TYR A 233 -23.85 14.75 -26.46
CA TYR A 233 -22.65 15.51 -26.10
C TYR A 233 -21.39 14.70 -26.43
N VAL A 234 -20.36 15.36 -26.96
CA VAL A 234 -19.03 14.76 -27.19
C VAL A 234 -18.26 14.74 -25.87
N VAL A 235 -17.80 13.55 -25.46
CA VAL A 235 -17.08 13.34 -24.20
C VAL A 235 -15.71 12.73 -24.49
N MET A 236 -14.67 13.51 -24.20
CA MET A 236 -13.29 13.08 -24.28
C MET A 236 -12.93 12.29 -23.02
N THR A 237 -12.31 11.12 -23.19
CA THR A 237 -11.98 10.22 -22.08
C THR A 237 -10.48 9.90 -22.07
N THR A 238 -9.90 9.81 -20.88
CA THR A 238 -8.52 9.37 -20.67
C THR A 238 -8.49 8.43 -19.47
N HIS A 239 -8.03 7.20 -19.66
CA HIS A 239 -7.87 6.23 -18.57
C HIS A 239 -6.41 6.16 -18.15
N PHE A 240 -6.12 6.46 -16.88
CA PHE A 240 -4.82 6.26 -16.27
C PHE A 240 -4.76 4.86 -15.65
N HIS A 241 -3.83 4.03 -16.11
CA HIS A 241 -3.69 2.66 -15.65
C HIS A 241 -2.77 2.62 -14.44
N LEU A 242 -3.35 2.31 -13.27
CA LEU A 242 -2.66 2.30 -11.98
C LEU A 242 -2.57 0.86 -11.45
N LYS A 243 -1.39 0.43 -11.03
CA LYS A 243 -1.18 -0.88 -10.38
C LYS A 243 -0.71 -0.70 -8.94
N ARG A 244 -1.26 -1.46 -7.98
CA ARG A 244 -0.92 -1.30 -6.56
C ARG A 244 0.46 -1.90 -6.20
N LYS A 245 1.18 -1.24 -5.31
CA LYS A 245 2.47 -1.70 -4.73
C LYS A 245 2.23 -2.69 -3.60
N ILE A 246 2.41 -3.98 -3.89
CA ILE A 246 2.11 -5.07 -2.93
C ILE A 246 3.03 -5.10 -1.70
N GLY A 247 4.28 -4.62 -1.81
CA GLY A 247 5.35 -4.86 -0.82
C GLY A 247 5.04 -4.41 0.60
N TYR A 248 4.29 -3.33 0.78
CA TYR A 248 3.84 -2.85 2.09
C TYR A 248 2.98 -3.91 2.81
N PHE A 249 1.97 -4.44 2.12
CA PHE A 249 1.05 -5.44 2.65
C PHE A 249 1.74 -6.80 2.90
N VAL A 250 2.76 -7.14 2.09
CA VAL A 250 3.57 -8.35 2.32
C VAL A 250 4.24 -8.30 3.70
N ILE A 251 4.86 -7.17 4.05
CA ILE A 251 5.58 -6.99 5.32
C ILE A 251 4.61 -6.77 6.49
N GLN A 252 3.55 -5.99 6.31
CA GLN A 252 2.63 -5.61 7.39
C GLN A 252 1.55 -6.65 7.70
N THR A 253 1.08 -7.40 6.69
CA THR A 253 -0.09 -8.29 6.82
C THR A 253 0.25 -9.75 6.56
N TYR A 254 0.76 -10.08 5.37
CA TYR A 254 0.96 -11.48 4.97
C TYR A 254 2.02 -12.18 5.83
N LEU A 255 3.20 -11.56 6.01
CA LEU A 255 4.30 -12.14 6.80
C LEU A 255 3.92 -12.36 8.27
N PRO A 256 3.31 -11.40 9.00
CA PRO A 256 2.81 -11.64 10.36
C PRO A 256 1.72 -12.71 10.46
N CYS A 257 0.81 -12.80 9.48
CA CYS A 257 -0.19 -13.87 9.44
C CYS A 257 0.47 -15.26 9.23
N ILE A 258 1.41 -15.37 8.28
CA ILE A 258 2.17 -16.60 8.02
C ILE A 258 2.95 -17.02 9.27
N MET A 259 3.64 -16.09 9.93
CA MET A 259 4.35 -16.38 11.18
C MET A 259 3.41 -16.81 12.31
N THR A 260 2.23 -16.20 12.43
CA THR A 260 1.22 -16.58 13.44
C THR A 260 0.67 -17.99 13.20
N VAL A 261 0.44 -18.38 11.94
CA VAL A 261 0.05 -19.75 11.59
C VAL A 261 1.20 -20.75 11.87
N ILE A 262 2.45 -20.41 11.55
CA ILE A 262 3.60 -21.28 11.87
C ILE A 262 3.74 -21.45 13.40
N LEU A 263 3.59 -20.37 14.18
CA LEU A 263 3.65 -20.42 15.65
C LEU A 263 2.54 -21.29 16.26
N SER A 264 1.32 -21.30 15.69
CA SER A 264 0.27 -22.21 16.17
C SER A 264 0.62 -23.68 15.89
N GLN A 265 1.28 -23.97 14.77
CA GLN A 265 1.74 -25.32 14.40
C GLN A 265 2.95 -25.81 15.23
N VAL A 266 3.78 -24.91 15.76
CA VAL A 266 4.85 -25.25 16.73
C VAL A 266 4.28 -25.89 17.99
N SER A 267 3.04 -25.57 18.38
CA SER A 267 2.38 -26.16 19.57
C SER A 267 2.27 -27.69 19.51
N PHE A 268 2.17 -28.29 18.31
CA PHE A 268 2.12 -29.74 18.13
C PHE A 268 3.42 -30.45 18.54
N TRP A 269 4.54 -29.73 18.64
CA TRP A 269 5.83 -30.27 19.07
C TRP A 269 6.00 -30.29 20.59
N LEU A 270 5.21 -29.52 21.34
CA LEU A 270 5.22 -29.56 22.81
C LEU A 270 4.66 -30.88 23.35
N ASN A 271 5.24 -31.33 24.47
CA ASN A 271 4.71 -32.43 25.26
C ASN A 271 3.24 -32.14 25.64
N ARG A 272 2.35 -33.10 25.44
CA ARG A 272 0.91 -32.92 25.67
C ARG A 272 0.60 -32.67 27.15
N GLU A 273 1.47 -33.16 28.01
CA GLU A 273 1.44 -33.03 29.47
C GLU A 273 1.68 -31.57 29.90
N SER A 274 2.28 -30.73 29.04
CA SER A 274 2.40 -29.28 29.21
C SER A 274 1.11 -28.54 28.83
N VAL A 275 -0.03 -29.01 29.34
CA VAL A 275 -1.38 -28.50 29.03
C VAL A 275 -1.48 -26.97 29.15
N PRO A 276 -1.01 -26.29 30.21
CA PRO A 276 -1.12 -24.83 30.32
C PRO A 276 -0.38 -24.09 29.19
N ALA A 277 0.78 -24.60 28.77
CA ALA A 277 1.57 -23.99 27.70
C ALA A 277 0.85 -24.12 26.35
N ARG A 278 0.33 -25.31 25.99
CA ARG A 278 -0.43 -25.48 24.73
C ARG A 278 -1.72 -24.66 24.72
N THR A 279 -2.42 -24.52 25.86
CA THR A 279 -3.58 -23.61 25.98
C THR A 279 -3.18 -22.16 25.69
N VAL A 280 -2.12 -21.65 26.31
CA VAL A 280 -1.66 -20.26 26.11
C VAL A 280 -1.23 -20.03 24.66
N PHE A 281 -0.42 -20.92 24.07
CA PHE A 281 -0.04 -20.79 22.65
C PHE A 281 -1.26 -20.76 21.71
N GLY A 282 -2.27 -21.61 21.94
CA GLY A 282 -3.49 -21.61 21.14
C GLY A 282 -4.33 -20.34 21.29
N VAL A 283 -4.62 -19.91 22.52
CA VAL A 283 -5.44 -18.71 22.76
C VAL A 283 -4.72 -17.43 22.33
N THR A 284 -3.42 -17.29 22.61
CA THR A 284 -2.64 -16.12 22.20
C THR A 284 -2.53 -16.02 20.67
N THR A 285 -2.35 -17.13 19.94
CA THR A 285 -2.30 -17.05 18.46
C THR A 285 -3.66 -16.69 17.85
N VAL A 286 -4.79 -17.15 18.40
CA VAL A 286 -6.13 -16.67 17.99
C VAL A 286 -6.30 -15.17 18.26
N LEU A 287 -5.86 -14.68 19.42
CA LEU A 287 -5.91 -13.25 19.76
C LEU A 287 -5.04 -12.41 18.81
N THR A 288 -3.78 -12.81 18.58
CA THR A 288 -2.89 -12.13 17.62
C THR A 288 -3.49 -12.10 16.22
N MET A 289 -4.06 -13.20 15.74
CA MET A 289 -4.72 -13.25 14.43
C MET A 289 -5.95 -12.32 14.35
N THR A 290 -6.70 -12.20 15.45
CA THR A 290 -7.82 -11.26 15.56
C THR A 290 -7.35 -9.80 15.48
N THR A 291 -6.28 -9.45 16.21
CA THR A 291 -5.66 -8.12 16.16
C THR A 291 -5.12 -7.77 14.77
N LEU A 292 -4.44 -8.71 14.10
CA LEU A 292 -3.95 -8.53 12.73
C LEU A 292 -5.10 -8.33 11.73
N SER A 293 -6.19 -9.09 11.85
CA SER A 293 -7.39 -8.97 11.01
C SER A 293 -8.05 -7.59 11.13
N ILE A 294 -8.19 -7.08 12.36
CA ILE A 294 -8.72 -5.73 12.62
C ILE A 294 -7.78 -4.65 12.06
N SER A 295 -6.46 -4.77 12.30
CA SER A 295 -5.47 -3.81 11.82
C SER A 295 -5.43 -3.73 10.28
N ALA A 296 -5.54 -4.86 9.58
CA ALA A 296 -5.55 -4.90 8.12
C ALA A 296 -6.83 -4.24 7.55
N ARG A 297 -8.00 -4.54 8.14
CA ARG A 297 -9.29 -3.96 7.70
C ARG A 297 -9.41 -2.47 7.97
N ASN A 298 -8.74 -1.94 8.99
CA ASN A 298 -8.70 -0.49 9.24
C ASN A 298 -7.96 0.31 8.15
N SER A 299 -7.17 -0.35 7.29
CA SER A 299 -6.47 0.27 6.16
C SER A 299 -7.19 0.11 4.81
N LEU A 300 -8.41 -0.44 4.80
CA LEU A 300 -9.21 -0.69 3.59
C LEU A 300 -10.54 0.11 3.65
N PRO A 301 -11.05 0.66 2.54
CA PRO A 301 -12.45 1.08 2.44
C PRO A 301 -13.44 -0.03 2.80
N LYS A 302 -14.60 0.35 3.33
CA LYS A 302 -15.69 -0.58 3.63
C LYS A 302 -16.39 -1.05 2.35
N VAL A 303 -15.92 -2.15 1.78
CA VAL A 303 -16.58 -2.86 0.66
C VAL A 303 -17.58 -3.90 1.16
N ALA A 304 -18.60 -4.20 0.34
CA ALA A 304 -19.66 -5.17 0.66
C ALA A 304 -19.32 -6.63 0.26
N TYR A 305 -18.16 -6.85 -0.37
CA TYR A 305 -17.66 -8.14 -0.84
C TYR A 305 -16.33 -8.50 -0.16
N ALA A 306 -16.00 -9.78 -0.09
CA ALA A 306 -14.72 -10.25 0.47
C ALA A 306 -13.58 -10.03 -0.53
N THR A 307 -12.49 -9.40 -0.09
CA THR A 307 -11.27 -9.22 -0.89
C THR A 307 -10.38 -10.46 -0.87
N ALA A 308 -9.41 -10.56 -1.78
CA ALA A 308 -8.36 -11.58 -1.75
C ALA A 308 -7.64 -11.62 -0.39
N MET A 309 -7.35 -10.44 0.19
CA MET A 309 -6.78 -10.34 1.54
C MET A 309 -7.70 -10.90 2.63
N ASP A 310 -9.02 -10.66 2.57
CA ASP A 310 -9.99 -11.25 3.52
C ASP A 310 -9.97 -12.77 3.45
N TRP A 311 -9.92 -13.35 2.24
CA TRP A 311 -9.80 -14.80 2.06
C TRP A 311 -8.50 -15.35 2.65
N PHE A 312 -7.37 -14.66 2.48
CA PHE A 312 -6.10 -15.06 3.10
C PHE A 312 -6.17 -15.04 4.63
N ILE A 313 -6.72 -13.96 5.20
CA ILE A 313 -6.88 -13.78 6.64
C ILE A 313 -7.84 -14.84 7.22
N ALA A 314 -8.97 -15.10 6.56
CA ALA A 314 -9.95 -16.09 6.97
C ALA A 314 -9.39 -17.53 6.99
N VAL A 315 -8.63 -17.92 5.96
CA VAL A 315 -7.99 -19.25 5.92
C VAL A 315 -6.88 -19.37 6.97
N CYS A 316 -6.05 -18.33 7.16
CA CYS A 316 -5.06 -18.31 8.24
C CYS A 316 -5.72 -18.44 9.62
N TYR A 317 -6.83 -17.74 9.86
CA TYR A 317 -7.62 -17.85 11.09
C TYR A 317 -8.18 -19.27 11.29
N ALA A 318 -8.69 -19.89 10.23
CA ALA A 318 -9.18 -21.28 10.28
C ALA A 318 -8.08 -22.28 10.64
N PHE A 319 -6.84 -22.11 10.15
CA PHE A 319 -5.70 -22.95 10.56
C PHE A 319 -5.34 -22.79 12.04
N VAL A 320 -5.29 -21.55 12.55
CA VAL A 320 -5.00 -21.27 13.97
C VAL A 320 -6.10 -21.84 14.88
N PHE A 321 -7.36 -21.64 14.53
CA PHE A 321 -8.51 -22.21 15.26
C PHE A 321 -8.50 -23.76 15.22
N SER A 322 -8.13 -24.35 14.08
CA SER A 322 -8.01 -25.81 13.96
C SER A 322 -6.89 -26.40 14.83
N ALA A 323 -5.81 -25.65 15.07
CA ALA A 323 -4.76 -26.07 16.00
C ALA A 323 -5.23 -26.09 17.47
N LEU A 324 -6.14 -25.18 17.85
CA LEU A 324 -6.77 -25.18 19.18
C LEU A 324 -7.72 -26.38 19.34
N ILE A 325 -8.45 -26.76 18.29
CA ILE A 325 -9.30 -27.97 18.26
C ILE A 325 -8.45 -29.27 18.33
N GLU A 326 -7.31 -29.31 17.63
CA GLU A 326 -6.35 -30.42 17.71
C GLU A 326 -5.89 -30.63 19.15
N PHE A 327 -5.47 -29.55 19.82
CA PHE A 327 -5.04 -29.60 21.21
C PHE A 327 -6.16 -30.04 22.16
N ALA A 328 -7.38 -29.52 22.00
CA ALA A 328 -8.53 -29.95 22.80
C ALA A 328 -8.79 -31.47 22.65
N THR A 329 -8.67 -31.98 21.42
CA THR A 329 -8.82 -33.40 21.09
C THR A 329 -7.70 -34.25 21.71
N VAL A 330 -6.44 -33.81 21.62
CA VAL A 330 -5.29 -34.48 22.26
C VAL A 330 -5.44 -34.50 23.78
N ASN A 331 -5.89 -33.39 24.38
CA ASN A 331 -6.12 -33.30 25.82
C ASN A 331 -7.23 -34.27 26.27
N TYR A 332 -8.35 -34.33 25.56
CA TYR A 332 -9.44 -35.28 25.84
C TYR A 332 -9.00 -36.75 25.83
N PHE A 333 -8.10 -37.13 24.91
CA PHE A 333 -7.53 -38.50 24.87
C PHE A 333 -6.32 -38.71 25.80
N THR A 334 -5.91 -37.72 26.60
CA THR A 334 -4.75 -37.81 27.50
C THR A 334 -5.13 -38.40 28.85
N LYS A 335 -4.89 -39.70 29.02
CA LYS A 335 -5.32 -40.47 30.19
C LYS A 335 -4.51 -40.23 31.48
N ARG A 336 -3.40 -39.47 31.44
CA ARG A 336 -2.49 -39.22 32.58
C ARG A 336 -1.81 -37.86 32.44
N GLY A 337 -1.80 -37.07 33.52
CA GLY A 337 -1.23 -35.72 33.54
C GLY A 337 0.26 -35.59 33.91
N TYR A 338 0.96 -36.69 34.24
CA TYR A 338 2.38 -36.63 34.60
C TYR A 338 3.29 -36.74 33.37
N ALA A 339 4.29 -35.85 33.30
CA ALA A 339 5.33 -35.82 32.27
C ALA A 339 6.30 -37.02 32.37
N TRP A 340 7.22 -37.13 31.41
CA TRP A 340 8.29 -38.14 31.44
C TRP A 340 9.48 -37.64 32.27
N ASP A 341 9.75 -38.32 33.40
CA ASP A 341 10.75 -37.94 34.42
C ASP A 341 12.23 -38.01 33.96
N GLY A 342 12.51 -38.18 32.66
CA GLY A 342 13.86 -38.36 32.09
C GLY A 342 14.57 -39.68 32.45
N LYS A 343 14.13 -40.37 33.51
CA LYS A 343 14.82 -41.49 34.18
C LYS A 343 14.03 -42.80 34.11
N SER A 344 13.49 -43.17 32.94
CA SER A 344 12.79 -44.45 32.79
C SER A 344 13.79 -45.62 32.74
N VAL A 345 13.80 -46.43 33.81
CA VAL A 345 14.58 -47.67 33.92
C VAL A 345 14.31 -48.59 32.72
N VAL A 346 15.35 -48.98 32.00
CA VAL A 346 15.24 -49.93 30.88
C VAL A 346 14.93 -51.33 31.47
N PRO A 347 13.82 -51.98 31.06
CA PRO A 347 13.56 -53.35 31.48
C PRO A 347 14.52 -54.29 30.76
N GLU A 348 15.49 -54.83 31.49
CA GLU A 348 16.38 -55.87 30.96
C GLU A 348 15.56 -57.07 30.47
N LYS A 349 15.72 -57.42 29.19
CA LYS A 349 15.01 -58.56 28.60
C LYS A 349 15.53 -59.86 29.20
N GLN A 350 14.79 -60.43 30.14
CA GLN A 350 15.03 -61.79 30.63
C GLN A 350 15.15 -62.77 29.44
N LYS A 351 16.38 -63.23 29.18
CA LYS A 351 16.63 -64.29 28.19
C LYS A 351 15.95 -65.57 28.67
N LYS A 352 14.86 -65.97 28.00
CA LYS A 352 14.31 -67.33 28.12
C LYS A 352 15.40 -68.34 27.73
N LYS A 353 16.03 -68.96 28.73
CA LYS A 353 17.04 -70.01 28.51
C LYS A 353 16.31 -71.30 28.16
N LYS A 354 16.45 -71.75 26.91
CA LYS A 354 15.87 -73.02 26.43
C LYS A 354 16.73 -74.18 26.94
N GLU A 355 16.11 -75.22 27.48
CA GLU A 355 16.83 -76.38 28.04
C GLU A 355 17.35 -77.32 26.96
N SER A 356 18.49 -77.96 27.23
CA SER A 356 18.79 -79.32 26.77
C SER A 356 20.03 -79.90 27.46
N LEU A 357 19.82 -80.97 28.24
CA LEU A 357 20.65 -82.17 28.38
C LEU A 357 22.19 -82.02 28.52
N LEU A 358 22.69 -82.31 29.73
CA LEU A 358 23.77 -83.31 29.87
C LEU A 358 23.65 -84.05 31.23
N LYS A 359 24.15 -85.30 31.28
CA LYS A 359 24.02 -86.22 32.41
C LYS A 359 24.84 -85.78 33.64
N LYS A 360 24.36 -86.15 34.83
CA LYS A 360 25.09 -86.06 36.10
C LYS A 360 25.20 -87.46 36.71
N ASN A 361 26.40 -88.03 36.74
CA ASN A 361 26.70 -89.25 37.50
C ASN A 361 27.38 -88.88 38.82
N ASN A 362 27.16 -89.67 39.86
CA ASN A 362 27.73 -89.47 41.19
C ASN A 362 29.06 -90.22 41.34
N THR A 363 30.00 -89.64 42.09
CA THR A 363 31.09 -90.39 42.75
C THR A 363 31.48 -89.63 44.02
N TYR A 364 31.71 -90.36 45.11
CA TYR A 364 32.17 -89.81 46.40
C TYR A 364 33.64 -90.16 46.61
N THR A 365 34.45 -89.19 47.02
CA THR A 365 35.76 -89.37 47.69
C THR A 365 36.00 -88.20 48.66
N ALA A 366 36.80 -88.40 49.70
CA ALA A 366 36.91 -87.48 50.84
C ALA A 366 38.38 -87.14 51.20
N ALA A 367 38.53 -86.33 52.25
CA ALA A 367 39.68 -86.20 53.16
C ALA A 367 40.79 -85.15 52.90
N THR A 368 40.84 -84.18 53.84
CA THR A 368 42.02 -83.71 54.63
C THR A 368 43.15 -82.82 54.04
N ALA A 369 43.80 -82.11 54.99
CA ALA A 369 45.06 -81.32 54.93
C ALA A 369 45.06 -80.00 54.09
N THR A 370 45.07 -78.77 54.63
CA THR A 370 45.98 -78.03 55.56
C THR A 370 47.29 -77.49 54.96
N ALA A 371 47.41 -76.16 54.81
CA ALA A 371 48.69 -75.42 54.75
C ALA A 371 48.53 -73.93 55.14
N PHE A 372 49.63 -73.29 55.56
CA PHE A 372 49.71 -72.02 56.29
C PHE A 372 49.74 -70.73 55.42
N ALA A 373 49.16 -69.64 55.97
CA ALA A 373 49.76 -68.35 56.40
C ALA A 373 51.13 -67.87 55.79
N PRO A 374 51.48 -66.55 55.79
CA PRO A 374 51.13 -65.56 56.84
C PRO A 374 50.81 -64.09 56.42
N ASN A 375 50.49 -63.26 57.43
CA ASN A 375 50.39 -61.80 57.39
C ASN A 375 51.73 -61.10 57.71
N ILE A 376 51.87 -59.80 57.37
CA ILE A 376 52.58 -58.72 58.11
C ILE A 376 52.52 -57.41 57.29
N ALA A 377 52.52 -56.16 57.82
CA ALA A 377 51.90 -55.54 59.01
C ALA A 377 52.22 -54.01 59.00
N ARG A 378 51.30 -53.14 59.49
CA ARG A 378 51.57 -52.01 60.44
C ARG A 378 50.53 -50.86 60.42
N ASP A 379 49.88 -50.69 61.56
CA ASP A 379 49.27 -49.48 62.16
C ASP A 379 50.35 -48.44 62.60
N PRO A 380 50.06 -47.26 63.25
CA PRO A 380 48.79 -46.81 63.86
C PRO A 380 48.39 -45.31 63.66
N GLY A 381 47.24 -44.91 64.21
CA GLY A 381 46.70 -43.53 64.04
C GLY A 381 45.65 -43.00 65.03
N LEU A 382 45.64 -43.46 66.30
CA LEU A 382 44.96 -42.89 67.50
C LEU A 382 43.46 -42.45 67.43
N ALA A 383 42.68 -42.85 68.44
CA ALA A 383 41.32 -42.35 68.70
C ALA A 383 41.24 -41.55 70.01
N THR A 384 40.24 -40.66 70.13
CA THR A 384 39.96 -39.90 71.37
C THR A 384 38.48 -39.95 71.75
N ILE A 385 38.22 -40.13 73.04
CA ILE A 385 36.92 -40.41 73.69
C ILE A 385 36.35 -39.07 74.23
N ALA A 386 35.23 -38.54 73.74
CA ALA A 386 33.82 -38.83 74.08
C ALA A 386 33.38 -38.48 75.53
N LYS A 387 32.29 -37.71 75.64
CA LYS A 387 31.42 -37.48 76.82
C LYS A 387 30.05 -36.96 76.33
N SER A 388 28.88 -37.21 76.92
CA SER A 388 28.25 -38.42 77.50
C SER A 388 26.98 -37.98 78.25
N ALA A 389 25.77 -38.39 77.83
CA ALA A 389 24.52 -38.16 78.57
C ALA A 389 23.47 -39.25 78.24
N PRO A 390 22.80 -39.91 79.22
CA PRO A 390 21.81 -40.97 78.96
C PRO A 390 20.34 -40.47 78.83
N PRO A 391 19.39 -41.31 78.35
CA PRO A 391 18.03 -40.89 78.00
C PRO A 391 16.88 -41.40 78.92
N PRO A 392 15.70 -40.74 78.88
CA PRO A 392 14.39 -41.28 79.30
C PRO A 392 13.69 -42.09 78.16
N PRO A 393 12.55 -42.79 78.41
CA PRO A 393 12.38 -44.16 77.89
C PRO A 393 11.82 -44.33 76.46
N THR A 394 11.94 -45.57 75.97
CA THR A 394 11.43 -46.04 74.68
C THR A 394 10.09 -46.77 74.83
N GLU A 395 9.10 -46.43 74.00
CA GLU A 395 7.95 -47.31 73.71
C GLU A 395 8.28 -48.30 72.58
N PRO A 396 7.52 -49.40 72.38
CA PRO A 396 7.96 -50.54 71.57
C PRO A 396 8.14 -50.24 70.07
N LYS A 397 9.19 -50.81 69.47
CA LYS A 397 9.35 -50.85 68.01
C LYS A 397 8.44 -51.91 67.40
N GLU A 398 7.45 -51.50 66.59
CA GLU A 398 6.77 -52.40 65.65
C GLU A 398 7.72 -52.74 64.48
N GLU A 399 7.65 -53.96 63.95
CA GLU A 399 8.49 -54.37 62.80
C GLU A 399 8.05 -53.67 61.50
N PRO A 400 8.99 -53.19 60.66
CA PRO A 400 8.66 -52.55 59.41
C PRO A 400 8.17 -53.57 58.37
N LYS A 401 6.83 -53.70 58.28
CA LYS A 401 6.15 -54.45 57.21
C LYS A 401 6.70 -54.06 55.83
N PRO A 402 6.99 -55.02 54.93
CA PRO A 402 7.62 -54.74 53.65
C PRO A 402 6.73 -53.82 52.79
N LYS A 403 7.32 -52.76 52.24
CA LYS A 403 6.62 -51.87 51.31
C LYS A 403 6.16 -52.65 50.06
N PRO A 404 4.93 -52.40 49.54
CA PRO A 404 4.52 -52.95 48.26
C PRO A 404 5.49 -52.56 47.14
N PRO A 405 5.74 -53.43 46.14
CA PRO A 405 6.61 -53.10 45.02
C PRO A 405 6.05 -51.89 44.25
N GLU A 406 6.92 -50.94 43.90
CA GLU A 406 6.48 -49.70 43.23
C GLU A 406 5.75 -50.00 41.92
N ALA A 407 4.54 -49.46 41.78
CA ALA A 407 3.73 -49.63 40.60
C ALA A 407 4.45 -48.99 39.39
N LYS A 408 4.75 -49.82 38.38
CA LYS A 408 5.51 -49.42 37.17
C LYS A 408 4.90 -48.17 36.52
N LYS A 409 5.53 -47.00 36.70
CA LYS A 409 5.17 -45.74 36.04
C LYS A 409 5.13 -45.97 34.52
N THR A 410 3.95 -45.88 33.92
CA THR A 410 3.75 -46.08 32.48
C THR A 410 3.38 -44.75 31.84
N PHE A 411 4.32 -44.17 31.11
CA PHE A 411 4.17 -42.86 30.48
C PHE A 411 3.26 -42.92 29.24
N ASN A 412 2.73 -41.77 28.82
CA ASN A 412 1.87 -41.68 27.65
C ASN A 412 2.70 -41.83 26.35
N SER A 413 2.37 -42.77 25.46
CA SER A 413 2.94 -42.82 24.10
C SER A 413 2.47 -41.62 23.27
N VAL A 414 3.37 -40.94 22.54
CA VAL A 414 3.06 -39.76 21.68
C VAL A 414 1.76 -39.97 20.88
N SER A 415 0.86 -38.98 20.85
CA SER A 415 -0.44 -39.15 20.19
C SER A 415 -0.27 -39.44 18.69
N LYS A 416 -1.14 -40.30 18.15
CA LYS A 416 -1.28 -40.46 16.69
C LYS A 416 -1.76 -39.16 16.05
N ILE A 417 -2.55 -38.36 16.79
CA ILE A 417 -3.10 -37.07 16.35
C ILE A 417 -1.95 -36.06 16.16
N ASP A 418 -1.17 -35.78 17.22
CA ASP A 418 0.03 -34.92 17.15
C ASP A 418 0.94 -35.29 15.96
N ARG A 419 1.20 -36.60 15.76
CA ARG A 419 2.06 -37.11 14.67
C ARG A 419 1.52 -36.81 13.27
N ILE A 420 0.20 -36.87 13.09
CA ILE A 420 -0.44 -36.55 11.81
C ILE A 420 -0.50 -35.02 11.64
N ALA A 421 -0.88 -34.28 12.68
CA ALA A 421 -1.00 -32.81 12.66
C ALA A 421 0.32 -32.13 12.26
N ARG A 422 1.46 -32.60 12.82
CA ARG A 422 2.83 -32.14 12.48
C ARG A 422 3.20 -32.24 10.99
N ILE A 423 2.51 -33.06 10.20
CA ILE A 423 2.77 -33.22 8.76
C ILE A 423 1.64 -32.58 7.95
N ALA A 424 0.38 -32.84 8.32
CA ALA A 424 -0.80 -32.39 7.60
C ALA A 424 -0.97 -30.86 7.62
N PHE A 425 -0.81 -30.20 8.77
CA PHE A 425 -1.03 -28.76 8.87
C PHE A 425 0.00 -27.94 8.07
N PRO A 426 1.32 -28.20 8.17
CA PRO A 426 2.31 -27.51 7.33
C PRO A 426 2.11 -27.78 5.83
N LEU A 427 1.79 -29.02 5.45
CA LEU A 427 1.58 -29.40 4.05
C LEU A 427 0.35 -28.71 3.44
N LEU A 428 -0.78 -28.71 4.16
CA LEU A 428 -2.01 -28.04 3.72
C LEU A 428 -1.82 -26.52 3.67
N PHE A 429 -1.15 -25.91 4.64
CA PHE A 429 -0.89 -24.46 4.63
C PHE A 429 0.10 -24.06 3.53
N GLY A 430 1.14 -24.86 3.27
CA GLY A 430 2.06 -24.67 2.15
C GLY A 430 1.34 -24.77 0.79
N THR A 431 0.49 -25.79 0.63
CA THR A 431 -0.35 -25.98 -0.57
C THR A 431 -1.30 -24.80 -0.77
N PHE A 432 -1.96 -24.33 0.29
CA PHE A 432 -2.80 -23.13 0.26
C PHE A 432 -2.03 -21.89 -0.20
N ASN A 433 -0.84 -21.63 0.36
CA ASN A 433 -0.02 -20.50 -0.05
C ASN A 433 0.38 -20.59 -1.53
N LEU A 434 0.81 -21.76 -2.02
CA LEU A 434 1.14 -21.96 -3.43
C LEU A 434 -0.06 -21.66 -4.34
N VAL A 435 -1.24 -22.18 -4.03
CA VAL A 435 -2.47 -21.90 -4.79
C VAL A 435 -2.86 -20.42 -4.73
N TYR A 436 -2.79 -19.79 -3.55
CA TYR A 436 -3.13 -18.38 -3.35
C TYR A 436 -2.24 -17.47 -4.21
N TRP A 437 -0.92 -17.55 -4.04
CA TRP A 437 0.02 -16.70 -4.76
C TRP A 437 0.01 -16.99 -6.27
N ALA A 438 -0.09 -18.26 -6.69
CA ALA A 438 -0.20 -18.60 -8.10
C ALA A 438 -1.52 -18.13 -8.75
N THR A 439 -2.62 -18.02 -7.99
CA THR A 439 -3.89 -17.53 -8.52
C THR A 439 -3.88 -16.01 -8.69
N TYR A 440 -3.53 -15.27 -7.63
CA TYR A 440 -3.67 -13.82 -7.64
C TYR A 440 -2.51 -13.09 -8.35
N LEU A 441 -1.29 -13.63 -8.38
CA LEU A 441 -0.16 -12.99 -9.10
C LEU A 441 -0.20 -13.23 -10.62
N ASN A 442 -0.75 -14.36 -11.07
CA ASN A 442 -0.86 -14.67 -12.51
C ASN A 442 -2.17 -14.15 -13.14
N LYS A 443 -3.10 -13.62 -12.33
CA LYS A 443 -4.34 -13.01 -12.82
C LYS A 443 -3.97 -11.79 -13.68
N LYS A 444 -4.23 -11.86 -15.00
CA LYS A 444 -4.02 -10.70 -15.88
C LYS A 444 -4.91 -9.54 -15.39
N PRO A 445 -4.38 -8.31 -15.25
CA PRO A 445 -5.16 -7.19 -14.74
C PRO A 445 -6.32 -6.90 -15.69
N LYS A 446 -7.56 -7.05 -15.18
CA LYS A 446 -8.78 -6.65 -15.88
C LYS A 446 -8.90 -5.13 -15.84
N LEU A 447 -8.28 -4.45 -16.81
CA LEU A 447 -8.40 -2.99 -16.98
C LEU A 447 -9.79 -2.59 -17.53
N GLN A 448 -10.83 -2.90 -16.77
CA GLN A 448 -12.22 -2.54 -17.07
C GLN A 448 -12.35 -1.01 -17.05
N GLY A 449 -12.59 -0.44 -18.24
CA GLY A 449 -12.51 0.99 -18.52
C GLY A 449 -12.15 1.22 -19.99
N ALA A 450 -11.18 0.46 -20.50
CA ALA A 450 -11.06 0.25 -21.94
C ALA A 450 -12.26 -0.60 -22.41
N LEU A 451 -13.18 -0.02 -23.18
CA LEU A 451 -14.22 -0.80 -23.86
C LEU A 451 -13.57 -1.76 -24.86
N GLN A 452 -14.20 -2.91 -25.06
CA GLN A 452 -13.92 -3.72 -26.24
C GLN A 452 -14.42 -2.95 -27.47
N PRO A 453 -13.66 -2.89 -28.58
CA PRO A 453 -14.19 -2.37 -29.82
C PRO A 453 -15.31 -3.30 -30.31
N HIS A 454 -16.48 -2.70 -30.55
CA HIS A 454 -17.63 -3.29 -31.26
C HIS A 454 -17.73 -2.65 -32.64
#